data_AF-A0A9D7ATD9-F1
#
_entry.id   AF-A0A9D7ATD9-F1
#
_cell.length_a   1.000
_cell.length_b   1.000
_cell.length_c   1.000
_cell.angle_alpha   90.00
_cell.angle_beta   90.00
_cell.angle_gamma   90.00
#
_symmetry.space_group_name_H-M   'P 1'
#
loop_
_entity.id
_entity.type
_entity.pdbx_description
1 polymer ?
#
loop_
_entity_poly.entity_id
_entity_poly.type
_entity_poly.pdbx_seq_one_letter_code
_entity_poly.pdbx_strand_id
1 'polypeptide(L)' 'MTTQQTVKVQLVRSPIGCKESHRATVRGLGLRKVSSTRELVDTPEVRGMINKISYLVKVL' A
#
# COMPACT_ATOMS: atom_id res chain seq x y z
N MET A 1 -2.88 -18.44 -19.15
CA MET A 1 -2.19 -18.66 -17.85
C MET A 1 -1.83 -17.29 -17.32
N THR A 2 -2.64 -16.69 -16.46
CA THR A 2 -2.39 -15.35 -15.93
C THR A 2 -1.30 -15.44 -14.88
N THR A 3 -0.10 -15.01 -15.26
CA THR A 3 1.01 -14.70 -14.37
C THR A 3 0.49 -13.70 -13.34
N GLN A 4 0.31 -14.12 -12.09
CA GLN A 4 -0.13 -13.24 -11.01
C GLN A 4 0.98 -12.22 -10.79
N GLN A 5 0.84 -11.05 -11.42
CA GLN A 5 1.71 -9.92 -11.18
C GLN A 5 1.44 -9.48 -9.74
N THR A 6 2.37 -9.77 -8.83
CA THR A 6 2.29 -9.34 -7.45
C THR A 6 3.11 -8.07 -7.29
N VAL A 7 2.53 -7.07 -6.63
CA VAL A 7 3.20 -5.83 -6.27
C VAL A 7 3.61 -5.94 -4.81
N LYS A 8 4.90 -5.72 -4.55
CA LYS A 8 5.41 -5.67 -3.19
C LYS A 8 5.34 -4.23 -2.71
N VAL A 9 4.59 -3.98 -1.64
CA VAL A 9 4.38 -2.64 -1.12
C VAL A 9 4.98 -2.53 0.28
N GLN A 10 5.84 -1.55 0.50
CA GLN A 10 6.46 -1.25 1.78
C GLN A 10 5.97 0.10 2.30
N LEU A 11 5.62 0.18 3.59
CA LEU A 11 5.30 1.45 4.23
C LEU A 11 6.60 2.17 4.64
N VAL A 12 6.94 3.29 4.01
CA VAL A 12 8.20 4.02 4.30
C VAL A 12 7.98 5.15 5.30
N ARG A 13 6.78 5.73 5.32
CA ARG A 13 6.43 6.84 6.23
C ARG A 13 5.26 6.49 7.14
N SER A 14 5.27 7.08 8.34
CA SER A 14 4.23 6.86 9.34
C SER A 14 2.90 7.53 8.93
N PRO A 15 1.75 6.83 9.02
CA PRO A 15 0.44 7.37 8.68
C PRO A 15 -0.19 8.19 9.82
N ILE A 16 0.60 8.64 10.82
CA ILE A 16 0.09 9.30 12.02
C ILE A 16 -0.40 10.73 11.74
N GLY A 17 0.30 11.47 10.88
CA GLY A 17 -0.08 12.84 10.47
C GLY A 17 -0.86 12.92 9.16
N CYS A 18 -1.38 11.79 8.65
CA CYS A 18 -2.09 11.77 7.37
C CYS A 18 -3.61 11.83 7.55
N LYS A 19 -4.30 12.26 6.50
CA LYS A 19 -5.76 12.22 6.41
C LYS A 19 -6.28 10.83 6.82
N GLU A 20 -7.40 10.81 7.53
CA GLU A 20 -8.02 9.58 8.01
C GLU A 20 -8.28 8.58 6.88
N SER A 21 -8.71 9.06 5.71
CA SER A 21 -8.92 8.21 4.54
C SER A 21 -7.65 7.46 4.10
N HIS A 22 -6.49 8.10 4.18
CA HIS A 22 -5.23 7.47 3.79
C HIS A 22 -4.78 6.47 4.85
N ARG A 23 -4.97 6.81 6.13
CA ARG A 23 -4.74 5.90 7.25
C ARG A 23 -5.63 4.66 7.18
N ALA A 24 -6.88 4.82 6.75
CA ALA A 24 -7.81 3.71 6.51
C ALA A 24 -7.32 2.81 5.36
N THR A 25 -6.86 3.39 4.24
CA THR A 25 -6.29 2.62 3.12
C THR A 25 -5.04 1.84 3.55
N VAL A 26 -4.11 2.48 4.28
CA VAL A 26 -2.90 1.83 4.80
C VAL A 26 -3.25 0.66 5.73
N ARG A 27 -4.25 0.84 6.60
CA ARG A 27 -4.76 -0.23 7.47
C ARG A 27 -5.47 -1.34 6.69
N GLY A 28 -6.27 -0.98 5.67
CA GLY A 28 -6.98 -1.92 4.80
C GLY A 28 -6.03 -2.79 3.96
N LEU A 29 -4.90 -2.23 3.53
CA LEU A 29 -3.80 -2.96 2.90
C LEU A 29 -2.96 -3.79 3.90
N GLY A 30 -3.26 -3.71 5.20
CA GLY A 30 -2.55 -4.45 6.25
C GLY A 30 -1.19 -3.87 6.64
N LEU A 31 -0.84 -2.66 6.21
CA LEU A 31 0.44 -2.06 6.53
C LEU A 31 0.38 -1.43 7.94
N ARG A 32 0.77 -2.21 8.96
CA ARG A 32 0.60 -1.81 10.39
C ARG A 32 1.83 -1.14 11.01
N LYS A 33 3.03 -1.43 10.50
CA LYS A 33 4.31 -0.87 10.97
C LYS A 33 5.07 -0.22 9.82
N VAL A 34 5.85 0.81 10.13
CA VAL A 34 6.84 1.38 9.20
C VAL A 34 7.85 0.27 8.86
N SER A 35 8.26 0.20 7.59
CA SER A 35 9.04 -0.87 6.95
C SER A 35 8.34 -2.23 6.84
N SER A 36 7.06 -2.34 7.21
CA SER A 36 6.27 -3.54 6.92
C SER A 36 6.05 -3.63 5.42
N THR A 37 6.29 -4.84 4.89
CA THR A 37 6.21 -5.12 3.45
C THR A 37 5.14 -6.17 3.23
N ARG A 38 4.33 -6.01 2.19
CA ARG A 38 3.22 -6.91 1.88
C ARG A 38 3.10 -7.11 0.38
N GLU A 39 2.87 -8.35 -0.02
CA GLU A 39 2.68 -8.73 -1.43
C GLU A 39 1.18 -8.71 -1.71
N LEU A 40 0.78 -7.91 -2.69
CA LEU A 40 -0.62 -7.78 -3.13
C LEU A 40 -0.71 -8.13 -4.60
N VAL A 41 -1.87 -8.65 -5.03
CA VAL A 41 -2.14 -8.87 -6.45
C VAL A 41 -2.26 -7.53 -7.16
N ASP A 42 -1.58 -7.38 -8.30
CA ASP A 42 -1.66 -6.20 -9.15
C ASP A 42 -3.05 -6.14 -9.81
N THR A 43 -4.00 -5.54 -9.10
CA THR A 43 -5.29 -5.18 -9.66
C THR A 43 -5.36 -3.66 -9.86
N PRO A 44 -6.14 -3.16 -10.83
CA PRO A 44 -6.32 -1.72 -11.01
C PRO A 44 -6.87 -1.04 -9.74
N GLU A 45 -7.64 -1.76 -8.92
CA GLU A 45 -8.14 -1.31 -7.63
C GLU A 45 -7.00 -1.10 -6.62
N VAL A 46 -6.09 -2.07 -6.48
CA VAL A 46 -4.92 -1.98 -5.62
C VAL A 46 -3.99 -0.86 -6.07
N ARG A 47 -3.77 -0.71 -7.38
CA ARG A 47 -3.03 0.45 -7.93
C ARG A 47 -3.71 1.77 -7.59
N GLY A 48 -5.04 1.86 -7.67
CA GLY A 48 -5.78 3.06 -7.27
C GLY A 48 -5.56 3.42 -5.80
N MET A 49 -5.62 2.41 -4.92
CA MET A 49 -5.31 2.57 -3.50
C MET A 49 -3.87 3.03 -3.27
N ILE A 50 -2.90 2.39 -3.91
CA ILE A 50 -1.46 2.72 -3.82
C ILE A 50 -1.21 4.15 -4.29
N ASN A 51 -1.78 4.56 -5.42
CA ASN A 51 -1.61 5.92 -5.95
C ASN A 51 -2.09 6.99 -4.97
N LYS A 52 -3.21 6.75 -4.28
CA LYS A 52 -3.74 7.65 -3.26
C LYS A 52 -2.79 7.83 -2.07
N ILE A 53 -2.03 6.80 -1.72
CA ILE A 53 -1.06 6.80 -0.62
C ILE A 53 0.40 6.79 -1.10
N SER A 54 0.65 7.15 -2.36
CA SER A 54 1.96 7.04 -3.05
C SER A 54 3.12 7.70 -2.31
N TYR A 55 2.84 8.75 -1.53
CA TYR A 55 3.85 9.43 -0.73
C TYR A 55 4.19 8.72 0.60
N LEU A 56 3.39 7.75 1.03
CA LEU A 56 3.59 6.94 2.25
C LEU A 56 4.22 5.58 1.98
N VAL A 57 3.97 5.03 0.80
CA VAL A 57 4.39 3.69 0.42
C VAL A 57 5.46 3.72 -0.66
N LYS A 58 6.30 2.70 -0.64
CA LYS A 58 7.27 2.41 -1.68
C LYS A 58 6.90 1.07 -2.29
N VAL A 59 6.70 1.07 -3.60
CA VAL A 59 6.56 -0.16 -4.38
C VAL A 59 7.97 -0.72 -4.64
N LEU A 60 8.14 -2.01 -4.39
CA LEU A 60 9.36 -2.79 -4.61
C LEU A 60 9.15 -3.78 -5.75
#